data_AF-A0A9E2ZHH1-F1
#
_entry.id   AF-A0A9E2ZHH1-F1
#
_cell.length_a   1.000
_cell.length_b   1.000
_cell.length_c   1.000
_cell.angle_alpha   90.00
_cell.angle_beta   90.00
_cell.angle_gamma   90.00
#
_symmetry.space_group_name_H-M   'P 1'
#
loop_
_entity.id
_entity.type
_entity.pdbx_description
1 polymer ?
#
loop_
_entity_poly.entity_id
_entity_poly.type
_entity_poly.pdbx_seq_one_letter_code
_entity_poly.pdbx_strand_id
1 'polypeptide(L)' 'MRVERVRENVFTVTATGQELSALVAGARMALEVMRGAPEHAPPEAVELLERVLREFDLARGRLAGDQGGG' A
#
# COMPACT_ATOMS: atom_id res chain seq x y z
N MET A 1 -3.42 9.14 -12.18
CA MET A 1 -3.66 7.71 -11.84
C MET A 1 -4.49 7.02 -12.92
N ARG A 2 -4.13 5.78 -13.28
CA ARG A 2 -4.89 4.88 -14.16
C ARG A 2 -5.00 3.52 -13.51
N VAL A 3 -6.16 2.88 -13.59
CA VAL A 3 -6.41 1.53 -13.04
C VAL A 3 -6.89 0.63 -14.16
N GLU A 4 -6.25 -0.53 -14.32
CA GLU A 4 -6.56 -1.52 -15.35
C GLU A 4 -6.77 -2.89 -14.71
N ARG A 5 -7.82 -3.61 -15.11
CA ARG A 5 -8.06 -5.00 -14.69
C ARG A 5 -7.34 -5.93 -15.65
N VAL A 6 -6.32 -6.65 -15.17
CA VAL A 6 -5.52 -7.57 -16.00
C VAL A 6 -6.08 -9.00 -15.98
N ARG A 7 -6.76 -9.39 -14.89
CA ARG A 7 -7.54 -10.63 -14.77
C ARG A 7 -8.52 -10.51 -13.62
N GLU A 8 -9.25 -11.58 -13.32
CA GLU A 8 -10.16 -11.61 -12.18
C GLU A 8 -9.44 -11.26 -10.87
N ASN A 9 -9.97 -10.26 -10.16
CA ASN A 9 -9.47 -9.73 -8.89
C ASN A 9 -8.01 -9.24 -8.91
N VAL A 10 -7.45 -8.94 -10.09
CA VAL A 10 -6.09 -8.39 -10.21
C VAL A 10 -6.11 -7.12 -11.04
N PHE A 11 -5.54 -6.08 -10.46
CA PHE A 11 -5.50 -4.74 -11.01
C PHE A 11 -4.05 -4.25 -11.12
N THR A 12 -3.74 -3.55 -12.21
CA THR A 12 -2.53 -2.74 -12.36
C THR A 12 -2.90 -1.28 -12.13
N VAL A 13 -2.17 -0.60 -11.24
CA VAL A 13 -2.34 0.82 -10.97
C VAL A 13 -1.10 1.57 -11.45
N THR A 14 -1.29 2.50 -12.37
CA THR A 14 -0.26 3.44 -12.81
C THR A 14 -0.52 4.77 -12.13
N ALA A 15 0.40 5.20 -11.28
CA ALA A 15 0.30 6.44 -10.51
C ALA A 15 1.62 7.22 -10.61
N THR A 16 1.55 8.55 -10.49
CA THR A 16 2.75 9.34 -10.28
C THR A 16 3.36 9.04 -8.91
N GLY A 17 4.63 9.40 -8.69
CA GLY A 17 5.25 9.25 -7.37
C GLY A 17 4.51 10.01 -6.27
N GLN A 18 3.93 11.17 -6.59
CA GLN A 18 3.12 11.97 -5.66
C GLN A 18 1.79 11.28 -5.33
N GLU A 19 1.07 10.79 -6.35
CA GLU A 19 -0.19 10.06 -6.17
C GLU A 19 0.03 8.80 -5.32
N LEU A 20 1.09 8.03 -5.62
CA LEU A 20 1.45 6.86 -4.84
C LEU A 20 1.79 7.20 -3.39
N SER A 21 2.53 8.29 -3.17
CA SER A 21 2.86 8.75 -1.81
C SER A 21 1.62 9.13 -1.01
N ALA A 22 0.66 9.83 -1.65
CA ALA A 22 -0.61 10.21 -1.03
C ALA A 22 -1.46 8.97 -0.67
N LEU A 23 -1.54 7.97 -1.57
CA LEU A 23 -2.26 6.72 -1.32
C LEU A 23 -1.68 5.96 -0.13
N VAL A 24 -0.36 5.82 -0.06
CA VAL A 24 0.31 5.11 1.04
C VAL A 24 0.16 5.87 2.36
N ALA A 25 0.24 7.21 2.35
CA ALA A 25 -0.02 8.02 3.54
C ALA A 25 -1.44 7.82 4.07
N GLY A 26 -2.45 7.89 3.19
CA GLY A 26 -3.84 7.64 3.57
C GLY A 26 -4.07 6.22 4.10
N ALA A 27 -3.46 5.21 3.48
CA ALA A 27 -3.52 3.82 3.96
C ALA A 27 -2.91 3.64 5.36
N ARG A 28 -1.77 4.31 5.64
CA ARG A 28 -1.16 4.30 6.97
C ARG A 28 -2.05 4.96 8.01
N MET A 29 -2.63 6.12 7.70
CA MET A 29 -3.59 6.79 8.59
C MET A 29 -4.81 5.91 8.87
N ALA A 30 -5.37 5.26 7.84
CA ALA A 30 -6.50 4.34 8.00
C ALA A 30 -6.15 3.16 8.90
N LEU A 31 -4.95 2.58 8.74
CA LEU A 31 -4.48 1.50 9.61
C LEU A 31 -4.38 1.92 11.08
N GLU A 32 -3.87 3.13 11.35
CA GLU A 32 -3.83 3.65 12.73
C GLU A 32 -5.23 3.82 13.32
N VAL A 33 -6.19 4.33 12.53
CA VAL A 33 -7.59 4.43 12.95
C VAL A 33 -8.20 3.06 13.24
N MET A 34 -8.00 2.07 12.37
CA MET A 34 -8.52 0.72 12.55
C MET A 34 -7.96 0.06 13.83
N ARG A 35 -6.68 0.27 14.14
CA ARG A 35 -6.06 -0.22 15.38
C ARG A 35 -6.56 0.51 16.62
N GLY A 36 -6.93 1.79 16.49
CA GLY A 36 -7.46 2.61 17.58
C GLY A 36 -8.93 2.32 17.94
N ALA A 37 -9.69 1.71 17.04
CA ALA A 37 -11.09 1.34 17.24
C ALA A 37 -11.38 -0.09 16.70
N PRO A 38 -10.80 -1.12 17.33
CA PRO A 38 -10.82 -2.50 16.83
C PRO A 38 -12.24 -3.09 16.71
N GLU A 39 -13.21 -2.59 17.46
CA GLU A 39 -14.63 -2.97 17.38
C GLU A 39 -15.29 -2.59 16.04
N HIS A 40 -14.68 -1.69 15.26
CA HIS A 40 -15.20 -1.19 14.00
C HIS A 40 -14.47 -1.71 12.76
N ALA A 41 -13.40 -2.48 12.94
CA ALA A 41 -12.59 -3.02 11.86
C ALA A 41 -12.53 -4.56 11.94
N PRO A 42 -12.96 -5.28 10.90
CA PRO A 42 -12.76 -6.73 10.85
C PRO A 42 -11.26 -7.05 10.94
N PRO A 43 -10.83 -8.01 11.80
CA PRO A 43 -9.42 -8.35 11.97
C PRO A 43 -8.70 -8.66 10.65
N GLU A 44 -9.39 -9.34 9.73
CA GLU A 44 -8.86 -9.69 8.42
C GLU A 44 -8.53 -8.46 7.55
N ALA A 45 -9.26 -7.35 7.71
CA ALA A 45 -9.00 -6.12 6.98
C ALA A 45 -7.75 -5.40 7.51
N VAL A 46 -7.55 -5.43 8.83
CA VAL A 46 -6.35 -4.89 9.49
C VAL A 46 -5.12 -5.68 9.02
N GLU A 47 -5.17 -7.00 9.13
CA GLU A 47 -4.09 -7.89 8.72
C GLU A 47 -3.72 -7.74 7.23
N LEU A 48 -4.74 -7.62 6.37
CA LEU A 48 -4.55 -7.41 4.93
C LEU A 48 -3.84 -6.07 4.66
N LEU A 49 -4.30 -4.98 5.27
CA LEU A 49 -3.72 -3.65 5.06
C LEU A 49 -2.27 -3.58 5.58
N GLU A 50 -2.00 -4.17 6.74
CA GLU A 50 -0.64 -4.30 7.28
C GLU A 50 0.28 -5.06 6.34
N ARG A 51 -0.20 -6.17 5.78
CA ARG A 51 0.56 -6.95 4.80
C ARG A 51 0.89 -6.14 3.55
N VAL A 52 -0.11 -5.47 2.98
CA VAL A 52 0.07 -4.64 1.76
C VAL A 52 1.09 -3.53 2.00
N LEU A 53 1.00 -2.82 3.12
CA LEU A 53 1.94 -1.74 3.46
C LEU A 53 3.37 -2.26 3.66
N ARG A 54 3.54 -3.41 4.31
CA ARG A 54 4.85 -4.05 4.47
C ARG A 54 5.45 -4.48 3.13
N GLU A 55 4.67 -5.11 2.26
CA GLU A 55 5.11 -5.52 0.92
C GLU A 55 5.52 -4.29 0.08
N PHE A 56 4.77 -3.19 0.19
CA PHE A 56 5.14 -1.91 -0.43
C PHE A 56 6.48 -1.38 0.06
N ASP A 57 6.71 -1.34 1.39
CA ASP A 57 7.97 -0.82 1.95
C ASP A 57 9.18 -1.66 1.53
N LEU A 58 9.02 -2.99 1.44
CA LEU A 58 10.06 -3.89 0.91
C LEU A 58 10.36 -3.61 -0.57
N ALA A 59 9.32 -3.46 -1.39
CA ALA A 59 9.49 -3.15 -2.82
C ALA A 59 10.17 -1.79 -3.02
N ARG A 60 9.76 -0.77 -2.25
CA ARG A 60 10.38 0.56 -2.26
C ARG A 60 11.85 0.51 -1.84
N GLY A 61 12.19 -0.28 -0.82
CA GLY A 61 13.56 -0.46 -0.36
C GLY A 61 14.48 -1.03 -1.45
N ARG A 62 13.99 -2.01 -2.22
CA ARG A 62 14.73 -2.59 -3.36
C ARG A 62 14.99 -1.55 -4.45
N LEU A 63 13.96 -0.78 -4.82
CA LEU A 63 14.09 0.30 -5.82
C LEU A 63 15.07 1.41 -5.39
N ALA A 64 15.17 1.70 -4.09
CA ALA A 64 16.14 2.66 -3.57
C ALA A 64 17.56 2.09 -3.55
N GLY A 65 17.72 0.80 -3.23
CA GLY A 65 19.01 0.11 -3.25
C GLY A 65 19.61 0.01 -4.66
N ASP A 66 18.78 -0.26 -5.67
CA ASP A 66 19.22 -0.36 -7.07
C ASP A 66 19.71 0.99 -7.66
N GLN A 67 19.27 2.12 -7.10
CA GLN A 67 19.67 3.46 -7.55
C GLN A 67 20.98 3.96 -6.91
N GLY A 68 21.52 3.26 -5.91
CA GLY A 68 22.72 3.66 -5.17
C GLY A 68 24.01 2.90 -5.52
N GLY A 69 23.96 1.96 -6.47
CA GLY A 69 25.07 1.08 -6.84
C GLY A 69 25.59 1.26 -8.27
N GLY A 70 25.88 2.50 -8.67
CA GLY A 70 26.51 2.85 -9.96
C GLY A 70 27.98 3.19 -9.83
#